data_AF-A0A0Q0EJD9-F1
#
_entry.id   AF-A0A0Q0EJD9-F1
#
_cell.length_a   1.000
_cell.length_b   1.000
_cell.length_c   1.000
_cell.angle_alpha   90.00
_cell.angle_beta   90.00
_cell.angle_gamma   90.00
#
_symmetry.space_group_name_H-M   'P 1'
#
loop_
_entity.id
_entity.type
_entity.pdbx_description
1 polymer ?
#
loop_
_entity_poly.entity_id
_entity_poly.type
_entity_poly.pdbx_seq_one_letter_code
_entity_poly.pdbx_strand_id
1 'polypeptide(L)' 'MAVKLAVAMSAQVTVLGRTDAKAADARKLGAQTFLVSADEAAMAAAQASFDFILDTVPVKHDVSPYLPLLDITGPLRW' A
#
# COMPACT_ATOMS: atom_id res chain seq x y z
N MET A 1 9.20 1.12 -9.57
CA MET A 1 10.21 0.07 -9.31
C MET A 1 9.87 -0.75 -8.09
N ALA A 2 9.53 -0.13 -6.95
CA ALA A 2 9.09 -0.81 -5.73
C ALA A 2 8.13 -2.00 -5.95
N VAL A 3 7.05 -1.80 -6.73
CA VAL A 3 6.06 -2.86 -7.03
C VAL A 3 6.71 -4.11 -7.63
N LYS A 4 7.57 -3.96 -8.63
CA LYS A 4 8.23 -5.10 -9.29
C LYS A 4 9.17 -5.85 -8.36
N LEU A 5 9.90 -5.13 -7.50
CA LEU A 5 10.77 -5.75 -6.51
C LEU A 5 9.95 -6.54 -5.48
N ALA A 6 8.91 -5.93 -4.92
CA ALA A 6 8.05 -6.58 -3.93
C ALA A 6 7.34 -7.82 -4.51
N VAL A 7 6.88 -7.75 -5.76
CA VAL A 7 6.31 -8.90 -6.48
C VAL A 7 7.37 -9.98 -6.70
N ALA A 8 8.60 -9.64 -7.09
CA ALA A 8 9.69 -10.60 -7.25
C ALA A 8 10.07 -11.28 -5.92
N MET A 9 9.86 -10.60 -4.79
CA MET A 9 10.02 -11.16 -3.45
C MET A 9 8.81 -11.99 -2.99
N SER A 10 7.83 -12.23 -3.86
CA SER A 10 6.59 -12.96 -3.56
C SER A 10 5.74 -12.32 -2.45
N ALA A 11 5.87 -11.01 -2.22
CA ALA A 11 5.03 -10.29 -1.28
C ALA A 11 3.62 -10.05 -1.84
N GLN A 12 2.65 -9.89 -0.94
CA GLN A 12 1.34 -9.35 -1.30
C GLN A 12 1.46 -7.83 -1.46
N VAL A 13 1.30 -7.35 -2.69
CA VAL A 13 1.55 -5.96 -3.06
C VAL A 13 0.24 -5.24 -3.33
N THR A 14 -0.04 -4.24 -2.50
CA THR A 14 -1.10 -3.25 -2.69
C THR A 14 -0.48 -1.91 -3.04
N VAL A 15 -0.99 -1.26 -4.10
CA VAL A 15 -0.59 0.12 -4.44
C VAL A 15 -1.65 1.08 -3.90
N LEU A 16 -1.19 2.09 -3.15
CA LEU A 16 -2.05 3.17 -2.67
C LEU A 16 -1.98 4.36 -3.61
N GLY A 17 -3.13 4.98 -3.87
CA GLY A 17 -3.21 6.21 -4.66
C GLY A 17 -4.41 7.06 -4.27
N ARG A 18 -4.35 8.37 -4.53
CA ARG A 18 -5.48 9.28 -4.25
C ARG A 18 -6.68 9.05 -5.17
N THR A 19 -6.44 8.52 -6.37
CA THR A 19 -7.44 8.21 -7.39
C THR A 19 -7.11 6.86 -8.04
N ASP A 20 -8.10 6.28 -8.73
CA ASP A 20 -7.99 5.00 -9.44
C ASP A 20 -7.24 5.07 -10.77
N ALA A 21 -6.85 6.27 -11.22
CA ALA A 21 -6.24 6.52 -12.53
C ALA A 21 -5.00 5.65 -12.83
N LYS A 22 -4.27 5.21 -11.78
CA LYS A 22 -3.06 4.37 -11.89
C LYS A 22 -3.30 2.90 -11.57
N ALA A 23 -4.54 2.47 -11.32
CA ALA A 23 -4.84 1.09 -10.96
C ALA A 23 -4.49 0.11 -12.08
N ALA A 24 -4.76 0.46 -13.34
CA ALA A 24 -4.40 -0.37 -14.48
C ALA A 24 -2.88 -0.58 -14.60
N ASP A 25 -2.09 0.47 -14.39
CA ASP A 25 -0.64 0.38 -14.46
C ASP A 25 -0.05 -0.36 -13.24
N ALA A 26 -0.63 -0.18 -12.04
CA ALA A 26 -0.25 -0.97 -10.88
C ALA A 26 -0.41 -2.48 -11.13
N ARG A 27 -1.54 -2.89 -11.73
CA ARG A 27 -1.79 -4.29 -12.12
C ARG A 27 -0.80 -4.79 -13.17
N LYS A 28 -0.46 -3.99 -14.18
CA LYS A 28 0.57 -4.34 -15.18
C LYS A 28 1.96 -4.56 -14.54
N LEU A 29 2.24 -3.88 -13.43
CA LEU A 29 3.48 -4.05 -12.68
C LEU A 29 3.47 -5.27 -11.75
N GLY A 30 2.33 -5.95 -11.63
CA GLY A 30 2.14 -7.17 -10.84
C GLY A 30 1.49 -6.96 -9.48
N ALA A 31 1.08 -5.74 -9.12
CA ALA A 31 0.34 -5.51 -7.88
C ALA A 31 -1.01 -6.24 -7.91
N GLN A 32 -1.37 -6.90 -6.82
CA GLN A 32 -2.62 -7.65 -6.74
C GLN A 32 -3.80 -6.73 -6.42
N THR A 33 -3.56 -5.72 -5.59
CA THR A 33 -4.61 -4.82 -5.10
C THR A 33 -4.23 -3.36 -5.35
N PHE A 34 -5.25 -2.51 -5.51
CA PHE A 34 -5.12 -1.07 -5.54
C PHE A 34 -6.09 -0.47 -4.52
N LEU A 35 -5.59 0.41 -3.65
CA LEU A 35 -6.38 1.06 -2.61
C LEU A 35 -6.44 2.56 -2.86
N VAL A 36 -7.64 3.11 -2.95
CA VAL A 36 -7.86 4.54 -3.13
C VAL A 36 -7.93 5.21 -1.77
N SER A 37 -7.01 6.12 -1.47
CA SER A 37 -6.93 6.76 -0.15
C SER A 37 -8.05 7.76 0.13
N ALA A 38 -8.77 8.20 -0.90
CA ALA A 38 -9.99 9.00 -0.77
C ALA A 38 -11.24 8.16 -0.43
N ASP A 39 -11.16 6.83 -0.51
CA ASP A 39 -12.24 5.93 -0.13
C ASP A 39 -12.08 5.53 1.34
N GLU A 40 -12.81 6.23 2.21
CA GLU A 40 -12.76 6.01 3.66
C GLU A 40 -13.19 4.59 4.06
N ALA A 41 -14.16 4.00 3.35
CA ALA A 41 -14.63 2.65 3.64
C ALA A 41 -13.56 1.60 3.30
N ALA A 42 -12.89 1.77 2.16
CA ALA A 42 -11.79 0.90 1.77
C ALA A 42 -10.57 1.05 2.71
N MET A 43 -10.26 2.28 3.14
CA MET A 43 -9.19 2.55 4.11
C MET A 43 -9.49 1.98 5.50
N ALA A 44 -10.75 2.00 5.93
CA ALA A 44 -11.18 1.38 7.18
C ALA A 44 -11.14 -0.16 7.12
N ALA A 45 -11.44 -0.76 5.96
CA ALA A 45 -11.35 -2.21 5.77
C ALA A 45 -9.90 -2.71 5.75
N ALA A 46 -8.94 -1.84 5.40
CA ALA A 46 -7.51 -2.16 5.30
C ALA A 46 -6.70 -1.79 6.57
N GLN A 47 -7.36 -1.59 7.70
CA GLN A 47 -6.69 -1.32 8.98
C GLN A 47 -5.82 -2.51 9.42
N ALA A 48 -4.61 -2.22 9.91
CA ALA A 48 -3.64 -3.22 10.36
C ALA A 48 -3.43 -4.39 9.38
N SER A 49 -3.51 -4.14 8.08
CA SER A 49 -3.39 -5.19 7.04
C SER A 49 -2.03 -5.23 6.36
N PHE A 50 -1.12 -4.30 6.69
CA PHE A 50 0.20 -4.23 6.07
C PHE A 50 1.31 -4.36 7.11
N ASP A 51 2.32 -5.18 6.82
CA ASP A 51 3.54 -5.27 7.64
C ASP A 51 4.55 -4.17 7.30
N PHE A 52 4.47 -3.62 6.09
CA PHE A 52 5.41 -2.63 5.58
C PHE A 52 4.76 -1.69 4.56
N ILE A 53 5.03 -0.39 4.69
CA ILE A 53 4.57 0.64 3.77
C ILE A 53 5.79 1.41 3.23
N LEU A 54 5.92 1.44 1.91
CA LEU A 54 6.95 2.22 1.21
C LEU A 54 6.31 3.41 0.50
N ASP A 55 6.52 4.60 1.05
CA ASP A 55 6.11 5.86 0.44
C ASP A 55 7.15 6.35 -0.58
N THR A 56 6.68 6.64 -1.80
CA THR A 56 7.51 7.11 -2.92
C THR A 56 6.99 8.42 -3.53
N VAL A 57 6.06 9.10 -2.84
CA VAL A 57 5.50 10.36 -3.32
C VAL A 57 6.58 11.46 -3.20
N PRO A 58 6.95 12.15 -4.29
CA PRO A 58 8.11 13.04 -4.30
C PRO A 58 7.85 14.41 -3.66
N VAL A 59 6.66 14.62 -3.07
CA VAL A 59 6.23 15.88 -2.48
C VAL A 59 5.74 15.66 -1.07
N LYS A 60 5.87 16.69 -0.23
CA LYS A 60 5.34 16.66 1.14
C LYS A 60 3.83 16.45 1.11
N HIS A 61 3.37 15.46 1.85
CA HIS A 61 1.96 15.15 2.02
C HIS A 61 1.74 14.57 3.41
N ASP A 62 0.47 14.50 3.81
CA ASP A 62 0.10 13.91 5.09
C ASP A 62 0.16 12.38 5.00
N VAL A 63 0.95 11.78 5.89
CA VAL A 63 1.12 10.33 6.02
C VAL A 63 0.27 9.73 7.14
N SER A 64 -0.28 10.57 8.02
CA SER A 64 -1.09 10.15 9.16
C SER A 64 -2.25 9.22 8.79
N PRO A 65 -2.95 9.38 7.64
CA PRO A 65 -4.03 8.47 7.24
C PRO A 65 -3.56 7.03 6.93
N TYR A 66 -2.27 6.83 6.62
CA TYR A 66 -1.73 5.52 6.26
C TYR A 66 -1.13 4.77 7.45
N LEU A 67 -0.77 5.47 8.53
CA LEU A 67 -0.19 4.85 9.73
C LEU A 67 -1.11 3.76 10.34
N PRO A 68 -2.44 3.94 10.43
CA PRO A 68 -3.32 2.91 10.97
C PRO A 68 -3.45 1.67 10.09
N LEU A 69 -3.02 1.74 8.83
CA LEU A 69 -3.00 0.58 7.94
C LEU A 69 -1.85 -0.38 8.27
N LEU A 70 -0.82 0.11 8.95
CA LEU A 70 0.33 -0.69 9.38
C LEU A 70 -0.05 -1.52 10.61
N ASP A 71 0.19 -2.82 10.56
CA ASP A 71 0.10 -3.66 11.75
C ASP A 71 1.26 -3.33 12.69
N ILE A 72 0.92 -2.79 13.86
CA ILE A 72 1.88 -2.46 14.93
C ILE A 72 2.15 -3.65 15.87
N THR A 73 1.53 -4.80 15.59
CA THR A 73 1.54 -5.99 16.45
C THR A 73 2.39 -7.14 15.88
N GLY A 74 3.07 -6.92 14.75
CA GLY A 74 3.82 -7.95 14.04
C GLY A 74 4.84 -8.68 14.95
N PRO A 75 4.89 -10.03 14.94
CA PRO A 75 5.82 -10.76 15.77
C PRO A 75 7.27 -10.53 15.32
N LEU A 76 8.14 -10.12 16.25
CA LEU A 76 9.59 -10.24 16.12
C LEU A 76 9.96 -11.72 15.86
N ARG A 77 10.15 -12.07 14.59
CA ARG A 77 10.66 -13.36 14.13
C ARG A 77 12.10 -13.14 13.66
N TRP A 78 13.05 -13.48 14.52
CA TRP A 78 14.45 -13.68 14.13
C TRP A 78 14.62 -15.03 13.43
#